data_AF-A0A930F3I5-F1
#
_entry.id   AF-A0A930F3I5-F1
#
_cell.length_a   1.000
_cell.length_b   1.000
_cell.length_c   1.000
_cell.angle_alpha   90.00
_cell.angle_beta   90.00
_cell.angle_gamma   90.00
#
_symmetry.space_group_name_H-M   'P 1'
#
loop_
_entity.id
_entity.type
_entity.pdbx_description
1 polymer ?
#
loop_
_entity_poly.entity_id
_entity_poly.type
_entity_poly.pdbx_seq_one_letter_code
_entity_poly.pdbx_strand_id
1 'polypeptide(L)' 'MKRIDVVELYVFKRIEKLEQENGSYKLHEKEIAELKDVLDVIHHVNHAKQKQDANKIDAFVYSLSKLNELLADAEED' A
#
# COMPACT_ATOMS: atom_id res chain seq x y z
N MET A 1 -6.49 14.32 -5.53
CA MET A 1 -6.41 14.11 -4.07
C MET A 1 -5.82 12.73 -3.83
N LYS A 2 -4.72 12.60 -3.07
CA LYS A 2 -4.25 11.28 -2.63
C LYS A 2 -5.35 10.68 -1.75
N ARG A 3 -5.78 9.45 -2.03
CA ARG A 3 -6.68 8.71 -1.11
C ARG A 3 -5.89 8.51 0.18
N ILE A 4 -6.28 9.21 1.24
CA ILE A 4 -5.74 8.96 2.56
C ILE A 4 -6.37 7.67 3.07
N ASP A 5 -5.54 6.71 3.44
CA ASP A 5 -6.00 5.56 4.21
C ASP A 5 -6.41 6.06 5.61
N VAL A 6 -7.72 5.99 5.89
CA VAL A 6 -8.30 6.53 7.13
C VAL A 6 -7.77 5.78 8.35
N VAL A 7 -7.43 4.50 8.19
CA VAL A 7 -6.87 3.68 9.27
C VAL A 7 -5.44 4.11 9.57
N GLU A 8 -4.61 4.28 8.54
CA GLU A 8 -3.25 4.79 8.68
C GLU A 8 -3.24 6.16 9.38
N LEU A 9 -4.11 7.08 8.95
CA LEU A 9 -4.25 8.40 9.57
C LEU A 9 -4.67 8.31 11.04
N TYR A 10 -5.59 7.40 11.38
CA TYR A 10 -6.01 7.21 12.76
C TYR A 10 -4.86 6.73 13.65
N VAL A 11 -4.07 5.75 13.18
CA VAL A 11 -2.93 5.21 13.92
C VAL A 11 -1.87 6.28 14.15
N PHE A 12 -1.55 7.08 13.12
CA PHE A 12 -0.65 8.23 13.26
C PHE A 12 -1.12 9.21 14.33
N LYS A 13 -2.39 9.63 14.28
CA LYS A 13 -2.94 10.56 15.28
C LYS A 13 -2.95 9.98 16.69
N ARG A 14 -3.15 8.67 16.83
CA ARG A 14 -3.12 8.00 18.13
C ARG A 14 -1.70 7.98 18.71
N ILE A 15 -0.69 7.71 17.89
CA ILE A 15 0.72 7.77 18.29
C ILE A 15 1.08 9.20 18.73
N GLU A 16 0.76 10.23 17.93
CA GLU A 16 1.03 11.63 18.30
C GLU A 16 0.43 12.00 19.66
N LYS A 17 -0.83 11.61 19.89
CA LYS A 17 -1.50 11.86 21.16
C LYS A 17 -0.80 11.15 22.32
N LEU A 18 -0.42 9.89 22.14
CA LEU A 18 0.29 9.11 23.14
C LEU A 18 1.69 9.64 23.40
N GLU A 19 2.43 10.08 22.39
CA GLU A 19 3.74 10.70 22.52
C GLU A 19 3.65 12.04 23.28
N GLN A 20 2.59 12.83 23.04
CA GLN A 20 2.31 14.06 23.78
C GLN A 20 1.95 13.79 25.24
N GLU A 21 1.15 12.75 25.51
CA GLU A 21 0.80 12.29 26.86
C GLU A 21 1.98 11.63 27.59
N ASN A 22 2.93 11.05 26.85
CA ASN A 22 4.06 10.28 27.40
C ASN A 22 4.99 11.13 28.27
N GLY A 23 5.13 12.42 27.93
CA GLY A 23 5.95 13.39 28.66
C GLY A 23 7.29 12.80 29.12
N SER A 24 7.66 13.05 30.38
CA SER A 24 8.89 12.51 30.99
C SER A 24 8.75 11.11 31.59
N TYR A 25 7.53 10.57 31.70
CA TYR A 25 7.25 9.35 32.47
C TYR A 25 7.17 8.08 31.63
N LYS A 26 7.21 8.19 30.29
CA LYS A 26 7.31 7.05 29.36
C LYS A 26 6.22 5.97 29.54
N LEU A 27 5.05 6.36 30.04
CA LEU A 27 3.93 5.49 30.38
C LEU A 27 3.38 4.66 29.20
N HIS A 28 3.50 5.18 27.99
CA HIS A 28 2.90 4.64 26.77
C HIS A 28 3.93 4.07 25.78
N GLU A 29 5.20 3.86 26.18
CA GLU A 29 6.23 3.35 25.26
C GLU A 29 5.83 2.02 24.60
N LYS A 30 5.21 1.10 25.35
CA LYS A 30 4.74 -0.18 24.81
C LYS A 30 3.60 -0.02 23.81
N GLU A 31 2.61 0.82 24.13
CA GLU A 31 1.46 1.10 23.26
C GLU A 31 1.93 1.79 21.96
N ILE A 32 2.88 2.72 22.05
CA ILE A 32 3.47 3.38 20.89
C ILE A 32 4.24 2.38 20.02
N ALA A 33 4.99 1.45 20.61
CA ALA A 33 5.70 0.42 19.87
C ALA A 33 4.75 -0.50 19.11
N GLU A 34 3.69 -0.99 19.76
CA GLU A 34 2.67 -1.82 19.12
C GLU A 34 1.95 -1.08 17.98
N LEU A 35 1.67 0.20 18.14
CA LEU A 35 1.06 1.02 17.07
C LEU A 35 2.00 1.27 15.89
N LYS A 36 3.32 1.33 16.13
CA LYS A 36 4.34 1.40 15.06
C LYS A 36 4.41 0.08 14.28
N ASP A 37 4.35 -1.06 14.97
CA ASP A 37 4.27 -2.38 14.30
C ASP A 37 3.01 -2.50 13.43
N VAL A 38 1.87 -1.95 13.90
CA VAL A 38 0.64 -1.90 13.10
C VAL A 38 0.81 -1.05 11.84
N LEU A 39 1.48 0.10 11.92
CA LEU A 39 1.78 0.92 10.73
C LEU A 39 2.65 0.17 9.73
N ASP A 40 3.68 -0.55 10.20
CA ASP A 40 4.56 -1.34 9.34
C ASP A 40 3.79 -2.42 8.57
N VAL A 41 2.84 -3.09 9.24
CA VAL A 41 1.95 -4.09 8.59
C VAL A 41 1.06 -3.42 7.54
N ILE A 42 0.46 -2.26 7.84
CA ILE A 42 -0.37 -1.51 6.89
C ILE A 42 0.45 -1.15 5.65
N HIS A 43 1.66 -0.62 5.83
CA HIS A 43 2.55 -0.28 4.73
C HIS A 43 2.95 -1.49 3.89
N HIS A 44 3.27 -2.61 4.54
CA HIS A 44 3.61 -3.85 3.86
C HIS A 44 2.46 -4.34 2.97
N VAL A 45 1.24 -4.38 3.51
CA VAL A 45 0.04 -4.82 2.77
C VAL A 45 -0.26 -3.87 1.61
N ASN A 46 -0.18 -2.56 1.84
CA ASN A 46 -0.44 -1.56 0.80
C ASN A 46 0.60 -1.64 -0.32
N HIS A 47 1.88 -1.86 0.00
CA HIS A 47 2.92 -2.07 -0.99
C HIS A 47 2.72 -3.37 -1.78
N ALA A 48 2.38 -4.48 -1.10
CA ALA A 48 2.08 -5.75 -1.76
C ALA A 48 0.91 -5.64 -2.73
N LYS A 49 -0.15 -4.90 -2.36
CA LYS A 49 -1.30 -4.63 -3.21
C LYS A 49 -0.94 -3.79 -4.43
N GLN A 50 -0.15 -2.73 -4.26
CA GLN A 50 0.34 -1.92 -5.37
C GLN A 50 1.16 -2.75 -6.36
N LYS A 51 2.05 -3.63 -5.85
CA LYS A 51 2.82 -4.56 -6.69
C LYS A 51 1.92 -5.55 -7.44
N GLN A 52 0.88 -6.08 -6.78
CA GLN A 52 -0.08 -6.96 -7.43
C GLN A 52 -0.83 -6.25 -8.57
N ASP A 53 -1.24 -5.00 -8.36
CA ASP A 53 -1.96 -4.22 -9.37
C ASP A 53 -1.05 -3.85 -10.55
N ALA A 54 0.23 -3.53 -10.30
CA ALA A 54 1.22 -3.35 -11.37
C ALA A 54 1.38 -4.62 -12.22
N ASN A 55 1.53 -5.79 -11.58
CA ASN A 55 1.65 -7.07 -12.29
C ASN A 55 0.42 -7.38 -13.17
N LYS A 56 -0.79 -6.99 -12.74
CA LYS A 56 -2.02 -7.16 -13.55
C LYS A 56 -2.01 -6.27 -14.78
N ILE A 57 -1.52 -5.03 -14.66
CA ILE A 57 -1.39 -4.12 -15.80
C ILE A 57 -0.39 -4.69 -16.81
N ASP A 58 0.77 -5.16 -16.35
CA ASP A 58 1.78 -5.76 -17.24
C ASP A 58 1.23 -6.99 -17.97
N ALA A 59 0.50 -7.86 -17.27
CA ALA A 59 -0.15 -9.02 -17.87
C ALA A 59 -1.22 -8.62 -18.91
N PHE A 60 -1.96 -7.54 -18.66
CA PHE A 60 -2.94 -7.01 -19.60
C PHE A 60 -2.27 -6.42 -20.84
N VAL A 61 -1.22 -5.62 -20.68
CA VAL A 61 -0.43 -5.05 -21.79
C VAL A 61 0.16 -6.17 -22.64
N TYR A 62 0.75 -7.20 -22.02
CA TYR A 62 1.26 -8.37 -22.74
C TYR A 62 0.17 -9.06 -23.57
N SER A 63 -1.02 -9.24 -22.99
CA SER A 63 -2.15 -9.86 -23.68
C SER A 63 -2.63 -9.04 -24.88
N LEU A 64 -2.65 -7.70 -24.76
CA LEU A 64 -2.97 -6.81 -25.89
C LEU A 64 -1.93 -6.89 -27.00
N SER A 65 -0.63 -6.90 -26.67
CA SER A 65 0.43 -7.06 -27.66
C SER A 65 0.29 -8.38 -28.42
N LYS A 66 -0.03 -9.46 -27.70
CA LYS A 66 -0.23 -10.78 -28.33
C LYS A 66 -1.44 -10.81 -29.27
N LEU A 67 -2.53 -10.14 -28.90
CA LEU A 67 -3.70 -10.01 -29.79
C LEU A 67 -3.37 -9.19 -31.05
N ASN A 68 -2.57 -8.13 -30.91
CA ASN A 68 -2.17 -7.30 -32.04
C ASN A 68 -1.28 -8.06 -33.03
N GLU A 69 -0.35 -8.89 -32.54
CA GLU A 69 0.44 -9.80 -33.39
C GLU A 69 -0.46 -10.77 -34.17
N LEU A 70 -1.42 -11.42 -33.49
CA LEU A 70 -2.32 -12.37 -34.13
C LEU A 70 -3.22 -11.73 -35.20
N LEU A 71 -3.61 -10.46 -35.01
CA LEU A 71 -4.38 -9.72 -36.01
C LEU A 71 -3.51 -9.34 -37.23
N ALA A 72 -2.27 -8.91 -37.00
CA ALA A 72 -1.34 -8.60 -38.08
C ALA A 72 -1.05 -9.84 -38.94
N ASP A 73 -0.80 -10.98 -38.30
CA ASP A 73 -0.57 -12.25 -39.00
C ASP A 73 -1.80 -12.72 -39.80
N ALA A 74 -3.02 -12.34 -39.39
CA ALA A 74 -4.27 -12.71 -40.05
C ALA A 74 -4.70 -11.77 -41.20
N GLU A 75 -4.11 -10.56 -41.28
CA GLU A 75 -4.34 -9.62 -42.40
C GLU A 75 -3.39 -9.88 -43.58
N GLU A 76 -2.35 -10.70 -43.41
CA GLU A 76 -1.39 -11.08 -44.46
C GLU A 76 -1.77 -12.35 -45.26
N ASP A 77 -2.83 -13.07 -44.86
CA ASP A 77 -3.43 -14.23 -45.57
C ASP A 77 -4.72 -13.87 -46.34
#